data_AF-A0AAU9ZAS5-F1
#
_entry.id   AF-A0AAU9ZAS5-F1
#
_cell.length_a   1.000
_cell.length_b   1.000
_cell.length_c   1.000
_cell.angle_alpha   90.00
_cell.angle_beta   90.00
_cell.angle_gamma   90.00
#
_symmetry.space_group_name_H-M   'P 1'
#
loop_
_entity.id
_entity.type
_entity.pdbx_description
1 polymer ?
#
loop_
_entity_poly.entity_id
_entity_poly.type
_entity_poly.pdbx_seq_one_letter_code
_entity_poly.pdbx_strand_id
1 'polypeptide(L)'
;MGSSGLARLQGLFAVYKPPGLKWLHVRKTVELQLLKGLNAAKPPAPEKRVCFLLGPVEGSEEKKLTLTATSVPTLTTHRLVRGPAFTSLKIGVGHRLDAQASGVLVLAVGHGCRLLTDMYDVHLTKDYTVRGLLGKATDNFCEDGRLIEKTTYDHVTRELLDRILAIIQGSHQKALIIGAVYARDAAAAEEAGARNRPGAEDHRRLHASAAHSGWLLQTG
;
A
#
# COMPACT_ATOMS: atom_id res chain seq x y z
N MET A 1 -7.83 -17.38 19.52
CA MET A 1 -6.42 -17.05 19.84
C MET A 1 -5.55 -16.89 18.58
N GLY A 2 -5.98 -16.10 17.58
CA GLY A 2 -5.23 -15.90 16.32
C GLY A 2 -4.50 -14.56 16.20
N SER A 3 -4.44 -13.75 17.27
CA SER A 3 -4.13 -12.31 17.18
C SER A 3 -2.64 -11.96 17.29
N SER A 4 -1.79 -12.82 17.86
CA SER A 4 -0.40 -12.44 18.16
C SER A 4 0.45 -12.21 16.91
N GLY A 5 0.27 -13.03 15.86
CA GLY A 5 0.98 -12.87 14.59
C GLY A 5 0.56 -11.62 13.82
N LEU A 6 -0.75 -11.32 13.78
CA LEU A 6 -1.28 -10.15 13.08
C LEU A 6 -0.96 -8.85 13.81
N ALA A 7 -0.95 -8.85 15.15
CA ALA A 7 -0.59 -7.69 15.96
C ALA A 7 0.85 -7.22 15.72
N ARG A 8 1.76 -8.16 15.42
CA ARG A 8 3.17 -7.85 15.13
C ARG A 8 3.43 -7.37 13.71
N LEU A 9 2.49 -7.56 12.79
CA LEU A 9 2.64 -7.20 11.37
C LEU A 9 2.13 -5.78 11.05
N GLN A 10 1.75 -5.01 12.06
CA GLN A 10 1.19 -3.68 11.85
C GLN A 10 2.30 -2.63 11.75
N GLY A 11 2.32 -1.88 10.64
CA GLY A 11 3.34 -0.86 10.43
C GLY A 11 3.53 -0.52 8.96
N LEU A 12 4.63 0.17 8.65
CA LEU A 12 5.07 0.49 7.30
C LEU A 12 6.37 -0.22 6.99
N PHE A 13 6.58 -0.49 5.72
CA PHE A 13 7.84 -1.01 5.21
C PHE A 13 8.04 -0.58 3.76
N ALA A 14 9.30 -0.46 3.38
CA ALA A 14 9.70 -0.15 2.02
C ALA A 14 9.89 -1.46 1.22
N VAL A 15 9.39 -1.46 -0.01
CA VAL A 15 9.59 -2.54 -0.98
C VAL A 15 10.17 -1.94 -2.25
N TYR A 16 11.12 -2.61 -2.87
CA TYR A 16 11.61 -2.20 -4.19
C TYR A 16 10.65 -2.68 -5.28
N LYS A 17 10.13 -1.74 -6.08
CA LYS A 17 9.34 -2.01 -7.28
C LYS A 17 10.28 -2.01 -8.51
N PRO A 18 10.39 -3.11 -9.26
CA PRO A 18 11.16 -3.15 -10.51
C PRO A 18 10.46 -2.37 -11.64
N PRO A 19 11.21 -1.94 -12.68
CA PRO A 19 10.63 -1.33 -13.87
C PRO A 19 9.78 -2.35 -14.65
N GLY A 20 8.85 -1.86 -15.47
CA GLY A 20 7.90 -2.67 -16.24
C GLY A 20 6.76 -3.33 -15.45
N LEU A 21 6.83 -3.36 -14.11
CA LEU A 21 5.81 -4.00 -13.26
C LEU A 21 4.89 -2.97 -12.60
N LYS A 22 3.57 -3.05 -12.80
CA LYS A 22 2.62 -2.16 -12.11
C LYS A 22 2.69 -2.33 -10.58
N TRP A 23 2.62 -1.24 -9.82
CA TRP A 23 2.65 -1.25 -8.34
C TRP A 23 1.61 -2.20 -7.72
N LEU A 24 0.46 -2.38 -8.37
CA LEU A 24 -0.61 -3.26 -7.91
C LEU A 24 -0.17 -4.72 -7.85
N HIS A 25 0.70 -5.16 -8.77
CA HIS A 25 1.26 -6.52 -8.73
C HIS A 25 2.19 -6.69 -7.55
N VAL A 26 3.08 -5.73 -7.29
CA VAL A 26 3.97 -5.75 -6.11
C VAL A 26 3.14 -5.84 -4.83
N ARG A 27 2.11 -5.01 -4.68
CA ARG A 27 1.19 -5.06 -3.53
C ARG A 27 0.55 -6.44 -3.38
N LYS A 28 -0.03 -7.01 -4.45
CA LYS A 28 -0.67 -8.33 -4.41
C LYS A 28 0.30 -9.44 -4.07
N THR A 29 1.52 -9.40 -4.61
CA THR A 29 2.57 -10.37 -4.30
C THR A 29 2.96 -10.30 -2.83
N VAL A 30 3.15 -9.10 -2.29
CA VAL A 30 3.45 -8.90 -0.87
C VAL A 30 2.30 -9.43 0.00
N GLU A 31 1.05 -9.10 -0.32
CA GLU A 31 -0.13 -9.63 0.39
C GLU A 31 -0.15 -11.16 0.42
N LEU A 32 0.06 -11.79 -0.74
CA LEU A 32 0.08 -13.24 -0.87
C LEU A 32 1.20 -13.88 -0.05
N GLN A 33 2.42 -13.32 -0.08
CA GLN A 33 3.55 -13.86 0.69
C GLN A 33 3.33 -13.70 2.19
N LEU A 34 2.77 -12.58 2.65
CA LEU A 34 2.42 -12.37 4.04
C LEU A 34 1.34 -13.35 4.51
N LEU A 35 0.28 -13.54 3.72
CA LEU A 35 -0.76 -14.53 4.01
C LEU A 35 -0.21 -15.95 4.03
N LYS A 36 0.68 -16.30 3.10
CA LYS A 36 1.36 -17.61 3.08
C LYS A 36 2.17 -17.83 4.35
N GLY A 37 2.96 -16.83 4.77
CA GLY A 37 3.74 -16.88 6.01
C GLY A 37 2.87 -17.00 7.26
N LEU A 38 1.82 -16.18 7.37
CA LEU A 38 0.89 -16.22 8.50
C LEU A 38 0.16 -17.57 8.63
N ASN A 39 -0.19 -18.20 7.50
CA ASN A 39 -0.87 -19.49 7.47
C ASN A 39 0.09 -20.70 7.51
N ALA A 40 1.40 -20.49 7.50
CA ALA A 40 2.39 -21.55 7.66
C ALA A 40 2.63 -21.94 9.13
N ALA A 41 2.20 -21.09 10.08
CA ALA A 41 2.31 -21.37 11.50
C ALA A 41 1.51 -22.64 11.89
N LYS A 42 2.09 -23.45 12.78
CA LYS A 42 1.44 -24.68 13.26
C LYS A 42 0.15 -24.31 13.99
N PRO A 43 -1.01 -24.86 13.60
CA PRO A 43 -2.27 -24.57 14.28
C PRO A 43 -2.23 -25.11 15.72
N PRO A 44 -2.94 -24.47 16.66
CA PRO A 44 -3.10 -24.99 18.01
C PRO A 44 -3.80 -26.35 17.98
N ALA A 45 -3.55 -27.17 19.01
CA ALA A 45 -4.22 -28.46 19.15
C ALA A 45 -5.74 -28.29 19.19
N PRO A 46 -6.52 -29.19 18.54
CA PRO A 46 -7.98 -29.09 18.53
C PRO A 46 -8.54 -29.23 19.95
N GLU A 47 -9.52 -28.38 20.27
CA GLU A 47 -10.26 -28.46 21.53
C GLU A 47 -10.98 -29.82 21.62
N LYS A 48 -11.03 -30.41 22.81
CA LYS A 48 -11.73 -31.66 23.03
C LYS A 48 -13.16 -31.37 23.46
N ARG A 49 -14.12 -32.13 22.92
CA ARG A 49 -15.51 -32.14 23.40
C ARG A 49 -15.86 -33.52 23.93
N VAL A 50 -16.72 -33.57 24.94
CA VAL A 50 -17.27 -34.82 25.44
C VAL A 50 -18.45 -35.21 24.55
N CYS A 51 -18.37 -36.36 23.90
CA CYS A 51 -19.45 -36.96 23.14
C CYS A 51 -19.90 -38.23 23.85
N PHE A 52 -21.20 -38.38 24.04
CA PHE A 52 -21.76 -39.60 24.57
C PHE A 52 -22.04 -40.56 23.41
N LEU A 53 -21.34 -41.69 23.39
CA LEU A 53 -21.47 -42.71 22.36
C LEU A 53 -22.28 -43.87 22.91
N LEU A 54 -23.23 -44.35 22.10
CA LEU A 54 -24.02 -45.54 22.41
C LEU A 54 -23.22 -46.77 21.98
N GLY A 55 -22.91 -47.64 22.94
CA GLY A 55 -22.27 -48.94 22.71
C GLY A 55 -23.23 -50.09 23.00
N PRO A 56 -23.12 -51.22 22.27
CA PRO A 56 -23.81 -52.45 22.66
C PRO A 56 -23.19 -52.99 23.95
N VAL A 57 -24.03 -53.47 24.87
CA VAL A 57 -23.58 -54.23 26.05
C VAL A 57 -23.17 -55.62 25.58
N GLU A 58 -21.91 -55.99 25.76
CA GLU A 58 -21.49 -57.39 25.59
C GLU A 58 -22.16 -58.24 26.68
N GLY A 59 -23.12 -59.06 26.30
CA GLY A 59 -23.62 -60.16 27.15
C GLY A 59 -25.12 -60.17 27.54
N SER A 60 -26.03 -59.43 26.90
CA SER A 60 -27.47 -59.57 27.17
C SER A 60 -28.34 -59.58 25.91
N GLU A 61 -29.31 -60.50 25.85
CA GLU A 61 -30.28 -60.65 24.74
C GLU A 61 -31.25 -59.47 24.55
N GLU A 62 -31.29 -58.53 25.49
CA GLU A 62 -32.03 -57.28 25.35
C GLU A 62 -31.12 -56.17 24.78
N LYS A 63 -31.60 -55.44 23.76
CA LYS A 63 -30.93 -54.27 23.14
C LYS A 63 -30.83 -53.08 24.11
N LYS A 64 -30.13 -53.25 25.22
CA LYS A 64 -29.87 -52.21 26.21
C LYS A 64 -28.63 -51.44 25.76
N LEU A 65 -28.81 -50.18 25.37
CA LEU A 65 -27.72 -49.32 24.93
C LEU A 65 -27.05 -48.68 26.15
N THR A 66 -25.74 -48.85 26.31
CA THR A 66 -24.96 -48.13 27.33
C THR A 66 -24.41 -46.83 26.75
N LEU A 67 -24.55 -45.75 27.52
CA LEU A 67 -24.04 -44.42 27.20
C LEU A 67 -22.63 -44.25 27.77
N THR A 68 -21.61 -44.22 26.91
CA THR A 68 -20.21 -44.01 27.32
C THR A 68 -19.75 -42.61 26.95
N ALA A 69 -19.34 -41.82 27.94
CA ALA A 69 -18.76 -40.50 27.72
C ALA A 69 -17.34 -40.65 27.15
N THR A 70 -17.13 -40.20 25.90
CA THR A 70 -15.84 -40.26 25.21
C THR A 70 -15.36 -38.86 24.86
N SER A 71 -14.08 -38.58 25.13
CA SER A 71 -13.47 -37.30 24.73
C SER A 71 -13.01 -37.38 23.27
N VAL A 72 -13.61 -36.57 22.40
CA VAL A 72 -13.35 -36.56 20.95
C VAL A 72 -12.84 -35.17 20.54
N PRO A 73 -11.82 -35.04 19.68
CA PRO A 73 -11.37 -33.74 19.19
C PRO A 73 -12.49 -33.07 18.38
N THR A 74 -12.74 -31.80 18.66
CA THR A 74 -13.63 -30.95 17.86
C THR A 74 -12.88 -30.51 16.60
N LEU A 75 -13.47 -30.77 15.43
CA LEU A 75 -12.89 -30.40 14.14
C LEU A 75 -13.42 -29.05 13.62
N THR A 76 -14.28 -28.37 14.37
CA THR A 76 -14.89 -27.09 13.97
C THR A 76 -13.87 -25.97 13.72
N THR A 77 -12.68 -26.05 14.31
CA THR A 77 -11.57 -25.11 14.10
C THR A 77 -10.47 -25.67 13.20
N HIS A 78 -10.61 -26.91 12.71
CA HIS A 78 -9.61 -27.56 11.90
C HIS A 78 -9.47 -26.91 10.51
N ARG A 79 -8.24 -26.79 10.01
CA ARG A 79 -7.92 -26.10 8.75
C ARG A 79 -8.63 -26.68 7.53
N LEU A 80 -8.84 -27.99 7.47
CA LEU A 80 -9.56 -28.62 6.35
C LEU A 80 -11.06 -28.29 6.34
N VAL A 81 -11.63 -27.87 7.48
CA VAL A 81 -13.05 -27.52 7.61
C VAL A 81 -13.25 -26.01 7.42
N ARG A 82 -12.45 -25.19 8.10
CA ARG A 82 -12.58 -23.71 8.04
C ARG A 82 -11.76 -23.04 6.95
N GLY A 83 -10.80 -23.73 6.36
CA GLY A 83 -9.82 -23.13 5.45
C GLY A 83 -8.68 -22.40 6.18
N PRO A 84 -7.93 -21.54 5.46
CA PRO A 84 -6.85 -20.76 6.03
C PRO A 84 -7.32 -19.83 7.16
N ALA A 85 -6.49 -19.64 8.18
CA ALA A 85 -6.79 -18.75 9.29
C ALA A 85 -6.83 -17.27 8.87
N PHE A 86 -6.02 -16.90 7.88
CA PHE A 86 -5.96 -15.56 7.31
C PHE A 86 -6.24 -15.61 5.80
N THR A 87 -7.20 -14.82 5.33
CA THR A 87 -7.62 -14.80 3.92
C THR A 87 -7.35 -13.47 3.22
N SER A 88 -7.26 -12.37 3.97
CA SER A 88 -6.98 -11.04 3.44
C SER A 88 -6.18 -10.20 4.45
N LEU A 89 -5.43 -9.22 3.94
CA LEU A 89 -4.73 -8.24 4.77
C LEU A 89 -5.08 -6.83 4.31
N LYS A 90 -5.32 -5.94 5.28
CA LYS A 90 -5.46 -4.51 4.97
C LYS A 90 -4.09 -3.94 4.62
N ILE A 91 -3.79 -3.85 3.32
CA ILE A 91 -2.53 -3.28 2.81
C ILE A 91 -2.80 -1.94 2.11
N GLY A 92 -2.20 -0.89 2.65
CA GLY A 92 -2.12 0.44 2.05
C GLY A 92 -0.87 0.58 1.19
N VAL A 93 -0.94 1.49 0.23
CA VAL A 93 0.18 1.87 -0.64
C VAL A 93 0.34 3.37 -0.50
N GLY A 94 1.58 3.83 -0.30
CA GLY A 94 1.92 5.24 -0.32
C GLY A 94 1.89 5.80 -1.74
N HIS A 95 2.96 6.48 -2.14
CA HIS A 95 3.08 7.00 -3.50
C HIS A 95 3.13 5.87 -4.54
N ARG A 96 2.26 5.96 -5.54
CA ARG A 96 2.13 4.93 -6.59
C ARG A 96 3.11 5.24 -7.71
N LEU A 97 4.09 4.36 -7.89
CA LEU A 97 5.03 4.43 -9.00
C LEU A 97 4.41 3.85 -10.28
N ASP A 98 4.66 4.52 -11.41
CA ASP A 98 4.23 4.08 -12.74
C ASP A 98 4.80 2.73 -13.13
N ALA A 99 4.22 2.09 -14.14
CA ALA A 99 4.68 0.79 -14.61
C ALA A 99 6.18 0.80 -14.94
N GLN A 100 6.66 1.81 -15.68
CA GLN A 100 8.05 1.92 -16.12
C GLN A 100 9.01 2.43 -15.03
N ALA A 101 8.51 3.17 -14.04
CA ALA A 101 9.33 3.67 -12.95
C ALA A 101 9.87 2.51 -12.09
N SER A 102 11.02 2.68 -11.47
CA SER A 102 11.53 1.74 -10.47
C SER A 102 11.96 2.49 -9.22
N GLY A 103 11.98 1.80 -8.07
CA GLY A 103 12.42 2.41 -6.82
C GLY A 103 11.61 1.99 -5.61
N VAL A 104 11.61 2.85 -4.61
CA VAL A 104 11.00 2.58 -3.30
C VAL A 104 9.49 2.76 -3.36
N LEU A 105 8.76 1.68 -3.06
CA LEU A 105 7.33 1.65 -2.86
C LEU A 105 7.05 1.43 -1.36
N VAL A 106 6.50 2.44 -0.69
CA VAL A 106 6.11 2.31 0.72
C VAL A 106 4.76 1.59 0.80
N LEU A 107 4.73 0.50 1.54
CA LEU A 107 3.53 -0.26 1.86
C LEU A 107 3.24 -0.16 3.35
N ALA A 108 1.97 -0.30 3.72
CA ALA A 108 1.58 -0.40 5.12
C ALA A 108 0.56 -1.49 5.36
N VAL A 109 0.58 -2.08 6.54
CA VAL A 109 -0.32 -3.17 6.94
C VAL A 109 -1.11 -2.76 8.18
N GLY A 110 -2.42 -3.03 8.17
CA GLY A 110 -3.29 -2.87 9.33
C GLY A 110 -3.38 -1.41 9.80
N HIS A 111 -2.97 -1.15 11.05
CA HIS A 111 -2.96 0.20 11.62
C HIS A 111 -1.89 1.11 11.00
N GLY A 112 -0.86 0.56 10.35
CA GLY A 112 0.12 1.34 9.59
C GLY A 112 -0.50 2.13 8.43
N CYS A 113 -1.68 1.74 7.95
CA CYS A 113 -2.38 2.51 6.91
C CYS A 113 -2.80 3.91 7.39
N ARG A 114 -2.92 4.15 8.70
CA ARG A 114 -3.14 5.51 9.24
C ARG A 114 -1.89 6.37 9.07
N LEU A 115 -0.73 5.80 9.38
CA LEU A 115 0.57 6.48 9.21
C LEU A 115 0.85 6.83 7.74
N LEU A 116 0.34 6.06 6.77
CA LEU A 116 0.40 6.45 5.36
C LEU A 116 -0.39 7.72 5.05
N THR A 117 -1.53 7.92 5.70
CA THR A 117 -2.31 9.16 5.59
C THR A 117 -1.52 10.32 6.19
N ASP A 118 -0.97 10.13 7.39
CA ASP A 118 -0.15 11.15 8.05
C ASP A 118 1.08 11.53 7.20
N MET A 119 1.75 10.54 6.58
CA MET A 119 2.85 10.77 5.63
C MET A 119 2.42 11.53 4.38
N TYR A 120 1.19 11.34 3.93
CA TYR A 120 0.63 12.08 2.80
C TYR A 120 0.38 13.54 3.19
N ASP A 121 -0.19 13.77 4.37
CA ASP A 121 -0.54 15.10 4.89
C ASP A 121 0.71 15.95 5.21
N VAL A 122 1.82 15.32 5.59
CA VAL A 122 3.11 16.00 5.85
C VAL A 122 3.87 16.38 4.56
N HIS A 123 3.36 16.01 3.38
CA HIS A 123 3.93 16.41 2.08
C HIS A 123 5.44 16.10 1.93
N LEU A 124 5.84 14.88 2.30
CA LEU A 124 7.24 14.45 2.20
C LEU A 124 7.81 14.64 0.78
N THR A 125 9.04 15.17 0.73
CA THR A 125 9.82 15.30 -0.50
C THR A 125 10.11 13.93 -1.10
N LYS A 126 10.11 13.87 -2.43
CA LYS A 126 10.37 12.65 -3.19
C LYS A 126 11.48 12.93 -4.19
N ASP A 127 12.50 12.09 -4.14
CA ASP A 127 13.68 12.23 -4.98
C ASP A 127 13.63 11.18 -6.10
N TYR A 128 13.76 11.66 -7.34
CA TYR A 128 13.71 10.81 -8.53
C TYR A 128 14.98 11.01 -9.35
N THR A 129 15.50 9.91 -9.90
CA THR A 129 16.49 9.95 -10.98
C THR A 129 15.78 9.69 -12.29
N VAL A 130 15.79 10.67 -13.20
CA VAL A 130 15.12 10.58 -14.50
C VAL A 130 16.17 10.48 -15.60
N ARG A 131 15.90 9.64 -16.60
CA ARG A 131 16.66 9.58 -17.85
C ARG A 131 15.69 9.84 -18.99
N GLY A 132 16.12 10.61 -19.98
CA GLY A 132 15.29 10.97 -21.12
C GLY A 132 16.10 11.00 -22.41
N LEU A 133 15.39 10.89 -23.53
CA LEU A 133 15.93 10.98 -24.89
C LEU A 133 15.49 12.31 -25.51
N LEU A 134 16.44 13.08 -26.02
CA LEU A 134 16.14 14.35 -26.71
C LEU A 134 15.74 14.09 -28.17
N GLY A 135 14.90 14.98 -28.72
CA GLY A 135 14.45 14.90 -30.12
C GLY A 135 13.46 13.77 -30.42
N LYS A 136 12.87 13.14 -29.39
CA LYS A 136 11.84 12.09 -29.52
C LYS A 136 10.66 12.40 -28.61
N ALA A 137 9.46 12.49 -29.18
CA ALA A 137 8.22 12.59 -28.42
C ALA A 137 7.34 11.35 -28.66
N THR A 138 6.83 10.77 -27.58
CA THR A 138 5.92 9.62 -27.61
C THR A 138 4.56 9.96 -27.01
N ASP A 139 3.55 9.17 -27.33
CA ASP A 139 2.15 9.37 -26.91
C ASP A 139 1.88 9.24 -25.42
N ASN A 140 2.69 8.44 -24.74
CA ASN A 140 2.56 8.14 -23.31
C ASN A 140 3.80 8.55 -22.51
N PHE A 141 4.68 9.37 -23.10
CA PHE A 141 5.93 9.84 -22.49
C PHE A 141 6.87 8.72 -22.01
N CYS A 142 6.63 7.48 -22.43
CA CYS A 142 7.49 6.33 -22.16
C CYS A 142 8.40 6.08 -23.36
N GLU A 143 9.56 5.48 -23.11
CA GLU A 143 10.54 5.14 -24.14
C GLU A 143 9.94 4.23 -25.23
N ASP A 144 9.14 3.25 -24.82
CA ASP A 144 8.45 2.27 -25.68
C ASP A 144 7.11 2.79 -26.23
N GLY A 145 6.77 4.06 -25.95
CA GLY A 145 5.55 4.68 -26.46
C GLY A 145 5.53 4.82 -27.98
N ARG A 146 4.33 5.00 -28.54
CA ARG A 146 4.18 5.26 -29.97
C ARG A 146 4.81 6.62 -30.27
N LEU A 147 5.72 6.65 -31.25
CA LEU A 147 6.35 7.88 -31.72
C LEU A 147 5.28 8.83 -32.28
N ILE A 148 5.21 10.04 -31.71
CA ILE A 148 4.41 11.14 -32.23
C ILE A 148 5.28 12.04 -33.10
N GLU A 149 6.46 12.41 -32.61
CA GLU A 149 7.31 13.39 -33.27
C GLU A 149 8.79 13.06 -33.07
N LYS A 150 9.60 13.37 -34.08
CA LYS A 150 11.06 13.28 -34.02
C LYS A 150 11.67 14.53 -34.63
N THR A 151 12.61 15.13 -33.93
CA THR A 151 13.29 16.36 -34.33
C THR A 151 14.80 16.27 -34.06
N THR A 152 15.58 17.14 -34.69
CA THR A 152 17.03 17.25 -34.44
C THR A 152 17.27 17.94 -33.11
N TYR A 153 18.35 17.57 -32.42
CA TYR A 153 18.69 18.07 -31.08
C TYR A 153 20.14 18.56 -30.97
N ASP A 154 20.85 18.69 -32.09
CA ASP A 154 22.26 19.11 -32.12
C ASP A 154 22.49 20.51 -31.55
N HIS A 155 21.45 21.34 -31.56
CA HIS A 155 21.44 22.68 -30.98
C HIS A 155 21.31 22.68 -29.44
N VAL A 156 21.07 21.53 -28.81
CA VAL A 156 20.92 21.44 -27.36
C VAL A 156 22.29 21.30 -26.72
N THR A 157 22.76 22.38 -26.07
CA THR A 157 24.02 22.38 -25.33
C THR A 157 23.81 22.10 -23.84
N ARG A 158 24.89 21.75 -23.14
CA ARG A 158 24.86 21.50 -21.70
C ARG A 158 24.42 22.73 -20.92
N GLU A 159 24.87 23.91 -21.33
CA GLU A 159 24.56 25.19 -20.68
C GLU A 159 23.07 25.53 -20.80
N LEU A 160 22.45 25.23 -21.95
CA LEU A 160 21.01 25.41 -22.13
C LEU A 160 20.23 24.48 -21.21
N LEU A 161 20.64 23.22 -21.10
CA LEU A 161 20.01 22.25 -20.23
C LEU A 161 20.12 22.63 -18.75
N ASP A 162 21.32 23.02 -18.29
CA ASP A 162 21.56 23.42 -16.90
C ASP A 162 20.75 24.68 -16.52
N ARG A 163 20.58 25.62 -17.47
CA ARG A 163 19.71 26.79 -17.27
C ARG A 163 18.25 26.38 -17.06
N ILE A 164 17.74 25.46 -17.88
CA ILE A 164 16.36 24.95 -17.74
C ILE A 164 16.20 24.21 -16.42
N LEU A 165 17.17 23.36 -16.05
CA LEU A 165 17.16 22.64 -14.78
C LEU A 165 17.16 23.59 -13.58
N ALA A 166 17.94 24.67 -13.61
CA ALA A 166 17.93 25.68 -12.56
C ALA A 166 16.57 26.37 -12.42
N ILE A 167 15.87 26.64 -13.52
CA ILE A 167 14.51 27.19 -13.50
C ILE A 167 13.53 26.21 -12.84
N ILE A 168 13.59 24.93 -13.22
CA ILE A 168 12.74 23.88 -12.64
C ILE A 168 13.05 23.70 -11.13
N GLN A 169 14.31 23.71 -10.75
CA GLN A 169 14.72 23.63 -9.34
C GLN A 169 14.21 24.84 -8.55
N GLY A 170 14.34 26.05 -9.08
CA GLY A 170 13.86 27.27 -8.44
C GLY A 170 12.34 27.28 -8.27
N SER A 171 11.58 26.79 -9.26
CA SER A 171 10.12 26.71 -9.16
C SER A 171 9.68 25.70 -8.08
N HIS A 172 10.34 24.54 -8.00
CA HIS A 172 10.07 23.53 -6.97
C HIS A 172 10.46 24.04 -5.57
N GLN A 173 11.61 24.69 -5.42
CA GLN A 173 12.01 25.31 -4.14
C GLN A 173 11.00 26.35 -3.67
N LYS A 174 10.53 27.21 -4.57
CA LYS A 174 9.49 28.19 -4.27
C LYS A 174 8.19 27.51 -3.81
N ALA A 175 7.77 26.44 -4.49
CA ALA A 175 6.58 25.68 -4.12
C ALA A 175 6.73 25.03 -2.73
N LEU A 176 7.90 24.48 -2.40
CA LEU A 176 8.18 23.91 -1.08
C LEU A 176 8.09 24.94 0.04
N ILE A 177 8.68 26.13 -0.16
CA ILE A 177 8.64 27.22 0.83
C ILE A 177 7.19 27.68 1.05
N ILE A 178 6.45 27.91 -0.03
CA ILE A 178 5.05 28.35 0.04
C ILE A 178 4.20 27.28 0.74
N GLY A 179 4.37 26.01 0.39
CA GLY A 179 3.67 24.89 1.03
C GLY A 179 3.96 24.80 2.54
N ALA A 180 5.22 25.00 2.94
CA ALA A 180 5.62 24.99 4.34
C ALA A 180 5.00 26.14 5.15
N VAL A 181 4.89 27.34 4.55
CA VAL A 181 4.21 28.49 5.19
C VAL A 181 2.73 28.17 5.41
N TYR A 182 2.03 27.65 4.39
CA TYR A 182 0.62 27.27 4.54
C TYR A 182 0.42 26.15 5.57
N ALA A 183 1.30 25.15 5.61
CA ALA A 183 1.22 24.07 6.60
C ALA A 183 1.38 24.61 8.03
N ARG A 184 2.31 25.56 8.24
CA ARG A 184 2.50 26.23 9.53
C ARG A 184 1.27 27.05 9.93
N ASP A 185 0.71 27.81 9.00
CA ASP A 185 -0.46 28.66 9.27
C ASP A 185 -1.70 27.80 9.58
N ALA A 186 -1.88 26.68 8.88
CA ALA A 186 -2.94 25.72 9.13
C ALA A 186 -2.80 25.07 10.52
N ALA A 187 -1.58 24.66 10.91
CA ALA A 187 -1.32 24.12 12.24
C ALA A 187 -1.59 25.14 13.35
N ALA A 188 -1.18 26.40 13.17
CA ALA A 188 -1.46 27.47 14.12
C ALA A 188 -2.98 27.76 14.25
N ALA A 189 -3.75 27.66 13.17
CA ALA A 189 -5.20 27.82 13.20
C ALA A 189 -5.92 26.66 13.91
N GLU A 190 -5.41 25.43 13.77
CA GLU A 190 -5.92 24.25 14.48
C GLU A 190 -5.64 24.35 15.99
N GLU A 191 -4.43 24.75 16.37
CA GLU A 191 -4.05 25.00 17.78
C GLU A 191 -4.87 26.14 18.41
N ALA A 192 -5.23 27.16 17.63
CA ALA A 192 -6.09 28.26 18.07
C ALA A 192 -7.58 27.89 18.21
N GLY A 193 -7.97 26.64 17.93
CA GLY A 193 -9.34 26.15 18.11
C GLY A 193 -10.38 26.75 17.14
N ALA A 194 -9.94 27.23 15.97
CA ALA A 194 -10.83 27.85 14.99
C ALA A 194 -11.81 26.81 14.40
N ARG A 195 -13.07 26.88 14.83
CA ARG A 195 -14.16 25.92 14.49
C ARG A 195 -14.65 25.98 13.03
N ASN A 196 -13.99 26.73 12.15
CA ASN A 196 -14.40 26.86 10.75
C ASN A 196 -13.37 26.14 9.87
N ARG A 197 -13.68 24.88 9.52
CA ARG A 197 -12.89 24.16 8.51
C ARG A 197 -13.08 24.86 7.16
N PRO A 198 -12.02 25.30 6.46
CA PRO A 198 -12.14 25.51 5.03
C PRO A 198 -12.58 24.18 4.40
N GLY A 199 -13.62 24.22 3.58
CA GLY A 199 -14.18 23.02 2.94
C GLY A 199 -13.09 22.30 2.13
N ALA A 200 -13.16 20.98 2.08
CA ALA A 200 -12.23 20.11 1.33
C ALA A 200 -12.07 20.46 -0.17
N GLU A 201 -12.92 21.36 -0.70
CA GLU A 201 -12.84 21.90 -2.05
C GLU A 201 -11.75 22.97 -2.23
N ASP A 202 -11.42 23.78 -1.22
CA ASP A 202 -10.39 24.82 -1.33
C ASP A 202 -8.98 24.24 -1.37
N HIS A 203 -8.74 23.15 -0.64
CA HIS A 203 -7.47 22.42 -0.71
C HIS A 203 -7.24 21.75 -2.08
N ARG A 204 -8.31 21.32 -2.78
CA ARG A 204 -8.20 20.78 -4.15
C ARG A 204 -7.94 21.87 -5.19
N ARG A 205 -8.49 23.07 -5.01
CA ARG A 205 -8.26 24.21 -5.92
C ARG A 205 -6.81 24.67 -5.94
N LEU A 206 -6.11 24.60 -4.80
CA LEU A 206 -4.69 24.96 -4.72
C LEU A 206 -3.77 23.92 -5.38
N HIS A 207 -4.07 22.63 -5.24
CA HIS A 207 -3.38 21.58 -6.01
C HIS A 207 -3.63 21.72 -7.52
N ALA A 208 -4.85 22.10 -7.93
CA ALA A 208 -5.13 22.37 -9.33
C ALA A 208 -4.37 23.60 -9.85
N SER A 209 -4.16 24.65 -9.05
CA SER A 209 -3.43 25.86 -9.44
C SER A 209 -1.90 25.65 -9.50
N ALA A 210 -1.33 24.88 -8.58
CA ALA A 210 0.08 24.47 -8.64
C ALA A 210 0.35 23.43 -9.75
N ALA A 211 -0.63 22.58 -10.08
CA ALA A 211 -0.56 21.67 -11.23
C ALA A 211 -0.92 22.33 -12.58
N HIS A 212 -1.66 23.44 -12.61
CA HIS A 212 -2.00 24.18 -13.84
C HIS A 212 -0.92 25.19 -14.27
N SER A 213 0.03 25.54 -13.39
CA SER A 213 1.11 26.48 -13.69
C SER A 213 2.48 25.81 -13.90
N GLY A 214 2.53 24.48 -13.87
CA GLY A 214 3.71 23.69 -14.22
C GLY A 214 3.27 22.45 -14.98
N TRP A 215 3.62 22.40 -16.27
CA TRP A 215 3.53 21.27 -17.20
C TRP A 215 3.12 19.93 -16.58
N LEU A 216 2.05 19.34 -17.13
CA LEU A 216 1.65 17.96 -16.90
C LEU A 216 2.86 17.00 -16.99
N LEU A 217 3.45 16.69 -15.84
CA LEU A 217 3.98 15.35 -15.56
C LEU A 217 2.90 14.63 -14.77
N GLN A 218 1.76 14.41 -15.42
CA GLN A 218 0.85 13.33 -15.03
C GLN A 218 1.53 12.02 -15.42
N THR A 219 2.24 11.47 -14.46
CA THR A 219 2.60 10.05 -14.38
C THR A 219 1.33 9.21 -14.60
N GLY A 220 1.27 8.53 -15.75
CA GLY A 220 0.19 7.62 -16.18
C GLY A 220 0.65 6.17 -16.22
#